data_AF-A0A1Y3A8T4-F1
#
_entry.id   AF-A0A1Y3A8T4-F1
#
_cell.length_a   1.000
_cell.length_b   1.000
_cell.length_c   1.000
_cell.angle_alpha   90.00
_cell.angle_beta   90.00
_cell.angle_gamma   90.00
#
_symmetry.space_group_name_H-M   'P 1'
#
loop_
_entity.id
_entity.type
_entity.pdbx_description
1 polymer ?
#
loop_
_entity_poly.entity_id
_entity_poly.type
_entity_poly.pdbx_seq_one_letter_code
_entity_poly.pdbx_strand_id
1 'polypeptide(L)' 'MLDEILDLLIDEVAKLVPNVVLGAIFLVTGLLTAMLGVATLLGVATVGWSPRFGGVLTAVGALLVVGVVVWWYR' A
#
# COMPACT_ATOMS: atom_id res chain seq x y z
N MET A 1 7.57 -6.69 -38.42
CA MET A 1 6.20 -7.11 -38.04
C MET A 1 6.15 -7.63 -36.61
N LEU A 2 7.03 -8.55 -36.19
CA LEU A 2 7.13 -8.95 -34.77
C LEU A 2 7.59 -7.80 -33.87
N ASP A 3 8.49 -6.95 -34.36
CA ASP A 3 9.03 -5.80 -33.62
C ASP A 3 7.92 -4.79 -33.25
N GLU A 4 6.95 -4.61 -34.14
CA GLU A 4 5.82 -3.68 -33.98
C GLU A 4 4.78 -4.20 -32.97
N ILE A 5 4.60 -5.52 -32.89
CA ILE A 5 3.75 -6.17 -31.88
C ILE A 5 4.41 -6.10 -30.49
N LEU A 6 5.74 -6.27 -30.43
CA LEU A 6 6.50 -6.16 -29.19
C LEU A 6 6.53 -4.73 -28.66
N ASP A 7 6.71 -3.72 -29.52
CA ASP A 7 6.66 -2.32 -29.12
C ASP A 7 5.27 -1.95 -28.57
N LEU A 8 4.19 -2.37 -29.22
CA LEU A 8 2.83 -2.13 -28.73
C LEU A 8 2.59 -2.78 -27.35
N LEU A 9 3.10 -4.00 -27.15
CA LEU A 9 2.99 -4.72 -25.88
C LEU A 9 3.77 -4.01 -24.76
N ILE A 10 5.00 -3.57 -25.04
CA ILE A 10 5.86 -2.87 -24.08
C ILE A 10 5.23 -1.53 -23.70
N ASP A 11 4.70 -0.78 -24.66
CA ASP A 11 4.08 0.52 -24.42
C ASP A 11 2.81 0.39 -23.54
N GLU A 12 2.04 -0.67 -23.73
CA GLU A 12 0.86 -0.95 -22.91
C GLU A 12 1.23 -1.43 -21.50
N VAL A 13 2.28 -2.25 -21.36
CA VAL A 13 2.83 -2.63 -20.05
C VAL A 13 3.39 -1.42 -19.32
N ALA A 14 4.10 -0.52 -20.03
CA ALA A 14 4.67 0.69 -19.45
C ALA A 14 3.61 1.64 -18.88
N LYS A 15 2.40 1.68 -19.45
CA LYS A 15 1.26 2.43 -18.88
C LYS A 15 0.73 1.81 -17.59
N LEU A 16 0.89 0.50 -17.40
CA LEU A 16 0.47 -0.22 -16.20
C LEU A 16 1.45 -0.04 -15.04
N VAL A 17 2.75 0.09 -15.34
CA VAL A 17 3.82 0.23 -14.33
C VAL A 17 3.55 1.34 -13.31
N PRO A 18 3.16 2.58 -13.69
CA PRO A 18 2.83 3.63 -12.73
C PRO A 18 1.75 3.24 -11.72
N ASN A 19 0.69 2.55 -12.18
CA ASN A 19 -0.40 2.12 -11.31
C ASN A 19 0.04 1.03 -10.33
N VAL A 20 0.85 0.08 -10.80
CA VAL A 20 1.42 -0.98 -9.95
C VAL A 20 2.38 -0.39 -8.92
N VAL A 21 3.25 0.54 -9.33
CA VAL A 21 4.20 1.21 -8.44
C VAL A 21 3.48 2.01 -7.36
N LEU A 22 2.47 2.80 -7.72
CA LEU A 22 1.68 3.55 -6.75
C LEU A 22 0.97 2.62 -5.77
N GLY A 23 0.31 1.58 -6.25
CA GLY A 23 -0.35 0.62 -5.37
C GLY A 23 0.64 -0.09 -4.44
N ALA A 24 1.83 -0.45 -4.93
CA ALA A 24 2.89 -1.04 -4.09
C ALA A 24 3.36 -0.07 -3.00
N ILE A 25 3.57 1.22 -3.31
CA ILE A 25 3.94 2.24 -2.33
C ILE A 25 2.87 2.36 -1.25
N PHE A 26 1.60 2.43 -1.65
CA PHE A 26 0.48 2.51 -0.71
C PHE A 26 0.35 1.25 0.15
N LEU A 27 0.58 0.06 -0.40
CA LEU A 27 0.56 -1.20 0.35
C LEU A 27 1.67 -1.26 1.40
N VAL A 28 2.90 -0.92 1.01
CA VAL A 28 4.05 -0.90 1.94
C VAL A 28 3.79 0.13 3.04
N THR A 29 3.38 1.34 2.67
CA THR A 29 3.07 2.41 3.63
C THR A 29 1.95 2.00 4.57
N GLY A 30 0.86 1.44 4.03
CA GLY A 30 -0.28 0.94 4.80
C GLY A 30 0.11 -0.17 5.77
N LEU A 31 0.91 -1.13 5.33
CA LEU A 31 1.39 -2.22 6.16
C LEU A 31 2.28 -1.72 7.31
N LEU A 32 3.24 -0.84 7.01
CA LEU A 32 4.10 -0.23 8.03
C LEU A 32 3.29 0.59 9.04
N THR A 33 2.33 1.37 8.56
CA THR A 33 1.42 2.17 9.40
C THR A 33 0.57 1.27 10.30
N ALA A 34 0.04 0.17 9.76
CA ALA A 34 -0.75 -0.79 10.53
C ALA A 34 0.09 -1.49 11.60
N MET A 35 1.30 -1.95 11.24
CA MET A 35 2.25 -2.57 12.17
C MET A 35 2.62 -1.63 13.32
N LEU A 36 2.95 -0.37 13.00
CA LEU A 36 3.24 0.64 14.00
C LEU A 36 2.03 0.89 14.90
N GLY A 37 0.83 1.01 14.32
CA GLY A 37 -0.42 1.15 15.06
C GLY A 37 -0.64 0.00 16.04
N VAL A 38 -0.46 -1.25 15.59
CA VAL A 38 -0.62 -2.46 16.43
C VAL A 38 0.42 -2.48 17.55
N ALA A 39 1.69 -2.21 17.23
CA ALA A 39 2.75 -2.14 18.24
C ALA A 39 2.45 -1.08 19.30
N THR A 40 1.89 0.06 18.88
CA THR A 40 1.51 1.15 19.79
C THR A 40 0.30 0.78 20.64
N LEU A 41 -0.73 0.20 20.02
CA LEU A 41 -1.97 -0.22 20.68
C LEU A 41 -1.70 -1.26 21.78
N LEU A 42 -0.78 -2.20 21.49
CA LEU A 42 -0.38 -3.25 22.42
C LEU A 42 0.67 -2.79 23.45
N GLY A 43 1.12 -1.53 23.39
CA GLY A 43 2.14 -1.00 24.30
C GLY A 43 3.54 -1.57 24.08
N VAL A 44 3.79 -2.21 22.93
CA VAL A 44 5.10 -2.74 22.52
C VAL A 44 5.99 -1.62 21.98
N ALA A 45 5.40 -0.55 21.45
CA ALA A 45 6.14 0.63 21.02
C ALA A 45 6.71 1.41 22.22
N THR A 46 8.03 1.60 22.25
CA THR A 46 8.76 2.29 23.34
C THR A 46 8.59 3.81 23.34
N VAL A 47 7.71 4.36 22.50
CA VAL A 47 7.62 5.79 22.18
C VAL A 47 6.63 6.55 23.10
N GLY A 48 6.00 5.88 24.08
CA GLY A 48 5.10 6.51 25.05
C GLY A 48 3.79 7.06 24.47
N TRP A 49 3.41 6.60 23.28
CA TRP A 49 2.18 7.01 22.60
C TRP A 49 0.93 6.38 23.24
N SER A 50 -0.20 7.06 23.10
CA SER A 50 -1.47 6.55 23.65
C SER A 50 -1.99 5.33 22.84
N PRO A 51 -2.63 4.33 23.49
CA PRO A 51 -3.23 3.21 22.78
C PRO A 51 -4.29 3.62 21.75
N ARG A 52 -5.02 4.72 22.01
CA ARG A 52 -6.01 5.28 21.07
C ARG A 52 -5.36 5.73 19.76
N PHE A 53 -4.17 6.33 19.84
CA PHE A 53 -3.40 6.71 18.66
C PHE A 53 -2.96 5.48 17.87
N GLY A 54 -2.56 4.40 18.56
CA GLY A 54 -2.28 3.10 17.95
C GLY A 54 -3.47 2.55 17.17
N GLY A 55 -4.67 2.57 17.77
CA GLY A 55 -5.90 2.15 17.09
C GLY A 55 -6.21 2.94 15.81
N VAL A 56 -6.03 4.27 15.84
CA VAL A 56 -6.19 5.13 14.66
C VAL A 56 -5.18 4.76 13.57
N LEU A 57 -3.91 4.61 13.92
CA LEU A 57 -2.86 4.18 12.97
C LEU A 57 -3.18 2.82 12.34
N THR A 58 -3.65 1.85 13.14
CA THR A 58 -4.05 0.54 12.63
C THR A 58 -5.20 0.66 11.62
N ALA A 59 -6.22 1.45 11.93
CA ALA A 59 -7.35 1.66 11.02
C ALA A 59 -6.92 2.35 9.72
N VAL A 60 -6.08 3.39 9.82
CA VAL A 60 -5.55 4.11 8.64
C VAL A 60 -4.70 3.16 7.78
N GLY A 61 -3.79 2.40 8.40
CA GLY A 61 -2.97 1.43 7.67
C GLY A 61 -3.81 0.36 6.96
N ALA A 62 -4.84 -0.16 7.63
CA ALA A 62 -5.77 -1.11 7.02
C ALA A 62 -6.54 -0.50 5.84
N LEU A 63 -7.00 0.76 5.95
CA LEU A 63 -7.70 1.45 4.85
C LEU A 63 -6.79 1.69 3.65
N LEU A 64 -5.50 1.98 3.85
CA LEU A 64 -4.54 2.13 2.75
C LEU A 64 -4.36 0.80 2.00
N VAL A 65 -4.25 -0.32 2.74
CA VAL A 65 -4.13 -1.65 2.14
C VAL A 65 -5.40 -2.04 1.39
N VAL A 66 -6.57 -1.96 2.06
CA VAL A 66 -7.87 -2.31 1.47
C VAL A 66 -8.17 -1.40 0.28
N GLY A 67 -7.84 -0.12 0.35
CA GLY A 67 -8.03 0.83 -0.74
C GLY A 67 -7.28 0.44 -2.01
N VAL A 68 -6.00 0.03 -1.88
CA VAL A 68 -5.23 -0.46 -3.04
C VAL A 68 -5.81 -1.76 -3.57
N VAL A 69 -6.17 -2.70 -2.69
CA VAL A 69 -6.79 -3.96 -3.10
C VAL A 69 -8.06 -3.68 -3.90
N VAL A 70 -8.98 -2.89 -3.37
CA VAL A 70 -10.23 -2.51 -4.07
C VAL A 70 -9.94 -1.79 -5.39
N TRP A 71 -8.94 -0.92 -5.43
CA TRP A 71 -8.57 -0.21 -6.65
C TRP A 71 -8.01 -1.13 -7.74
N TRP A 72 -7.20 -2.12 -7.40
CA TRP A 72 -6.66 -3.08 -8.37
C TRP A 72 -7.68 -4.14 -8.83
N TYR A 73 -8.68 -4.46 -8.01
CA TYR A 73 -9.74 -5.40 -8.36
C TYR A 73 -10.88 -4.79 -9.20
N ARG A 74 -10.82 -3.48 -9.49
CA ARG A 74 -11.89 -2.74 -10.18
C ARG A 74 -11.45 -2.28 -11.55
#